data_AF-A0A2A3JY04-F1
#
_entry.id   AF-A0A2A3JY04-F1
#
_cell.length_a   1.000
_cell.length_b   1.000
_cell.length_c   1.000
_cell.angle_alpha   90.00
_cell.angle_beta   90.00
_cell.angle_gamma   90.00
#
_symmetry.space_group_name_H-M   'P 1'
#
loop_
_entity.id
_entity.type
_entity.pdbx_description
1 polymer ?
#
loop_
_entity_poly.entity_id
_entity_poly.type
_entity_poly.pdbx_seq_one_letter_code
_entity_poly.pdbx_strand_id
1 'polypeptide(L)'
;MTDLIAKSSLDKRLAEIVGPVIEDMGFELVRIRLMGGKTATLQIMAERPEGGIEVDECADISTAVSAVLDVEDPIIDAYTLEVSSPGIDRPLTRLKDFETFEGYEVKIETAEMIDGRKRWRGVVAGVEGDEVLLNIEEGGEEQTIGLQFDWLSDAKLVLTDDLIRDMLRARKAQEVDETKFDDIEADDAAAQED
;
A
#
# COMPACT_ATOMS: atom_id res chain seq x y z
N MET A 1 19.86 -6.28 2.04
CA MET A 1 18.56 -6.79 1.61
C MET A 1 17.60 -5.62 1.57
N THR A 2 17.01 -5.38 0.40
CA THR A 2 16.05 -4.30 0.22
C THR A 2 14.73 -4.73 0.84
N ASP A 3 14.15 -3.86 1.65
CA ASP A 3 12.88 -4.10 2.31
C ASP A 3 11.90 -3.05 1.78
N LEU A 4 10.92 -3.53 1.01
CA LEU A 4 9.95 -2.67 0.36
C LEU A 4 8.86 -2.21 1.35
N ILE A 5 8.60 -2.98 2.41
CA ILE A 5 7.68 -2.58 3.49
C ILE A 5 8.30 -1.41 4.24
N ALA A 6 9.60 -1.47 4.57
CA ALA A 6 10.33 -0.50 5.37
C ALA A 6 11.71 -0.14 4.79
N LYS A 7 11.87 1.08 4.26
CA LYS A 7 13.08 1.48 3.53
C LYS A 7 14.21 1.95 4.45
N SER A 8 13.93 2.90 5.34
CA SER A 8 14.96 3.46 6.22
C SER A 8 15.24 2.54 7.42
N SER A 9 16.38 2.72 8.09
CA SER A 9 16.67 1.98 9.33
C SER A 9 15.64 2.24 10.42
N LEU A 10 15.09 3.46 10.48
CA LEU A 10 14.04 3.81 11.42
C LEU A 10 12.70 3.17 11.02
N ASP A 11 12.35 3.16 9.73
CA ASP A 11 11.15 2.47 9.23
C ASP A 11 11.19 0.98 9.59
N LYS A 12 12.36 0.34 9.50
CA LYS A 12 12.53 -1.09 9.82
C LYS A 12 12.31 -1.35 11.29
N ARG A 13 12.91 -0.53 12.16
CA ARG A 13 12.67 -0.59 13.61
C ARG A 13 11.19 -0.38 13.93
N LEU A 14 10.53 0.56 13.26
CA LEU A 14 9.10 0.80 13.42
C LEU A 14 8.28 -0.41 12.95
N ALA A 15 8.62 -1.02 11.81
CA ALA A 15 7.97 -2.23 11.30
C ALA A 15 8.08 -3.40 12.29
N GLU A 16 9.25 -3.60 12.90
CA GLU A 16 9.48 -4.63 13.93
C GLU A 16 8.61 -4.43 15.17
N ILE A 17 8.32 -3.17 15.53
CA ILE A 17 7.47 -2.81 16.67
C ILE A 17 5.98 -3.00 16.34
N VAL A 18 5.53 -2.46 15.21
CA VAL A 18 4.09 -2.38 14.88
C VAL A 18 3.57 -3.59 14.11
N GLY A 19 4.45 -4.30 13.39
CA GLY A 19 4.09 -5.47 12.57
C GLY A 19 3.35 -6.54 13.37
N PRO A 20 3.89 -7.01 14.51
CA PRO A 20 3.21 -8.01 15.33
C PRO A 20 1.83 -7.57 15.82
N VAL A 21 1.67 -6.28 16.15
CA VAL A 21 0.38 -5.72 16.60
C VAL A 21 -0.66 -5.79 15.47
N ILE A 22 -0.26 -5.40 14.26
CA ILE A 22 -1.13 -5.43 13.07
C ILE A 22 -1.50 -6.87 12.71
N GLU A 23 -0.53 -7.79 12.77
CA GLU A 23 -0.73 -9.22 12.51
C GLU A 23 -1.65 -9.88 13.55
N ASP A 24 -1.48 -9.59 14.83
CA ASP A 24 -2.34 -10.09 15.92
C ASP A 24 -3.80 -9.64 15.78
N MET A 25 -4.02 -8.49 15.13
CA MET A 25 -5.34 -7.97 14.80
C MET A 25 -5.95 -8.60 13.53
N GLY A 26 -5.21 -9.48 12.84
CA GLY A 26 -5.65 -10.17 11.62
C GLY A 26 -5.46 -9.35 10.34
N PHE A 27 -4.61 -8.32 10.38
CA PHE A 27 -4.24 -7.53 9.21
C PHE A 27 -2.79 -7.79 8.83
N GLU A 28 -2.39 -7.20 7.71
CA GLU A 28 -1.04 -7.33 7.21
C GLU A 28 -0.46 -5.95 6.94
N LEU A 29 0.79 -5.74 7.36
CA LEU A 29 1.51 -4.52 7.06
C LEU A 29 1.93 -4.51 5.59
N VAL A 30 1.39 -3.57 4.82
CA VAL A 30 1.75 -3.35 3.42
C VAL A 30 2.95 -2.41 3.33
N ARG A 31 2.92 -1.28 4.04
CA ARG A 31 4.01 -0.29 3.98
C ARG A 31 4.08 0.52 5.26
N ILE A 32 5.29 0.86 5.68
CA ILE A 32 5.55 1.86 6.71
C ILE A 32 6.59 2.87 6.25
N ARG A 33 6.31 4.17 6.45
CA ARG A 33 7.21 5.27 6.10
C ARG A 33 7.11 6.39 7.11
N LEU A 34 8.25 6.80 7.67
CA LEU A 34 8.37 8.11 8.31
C LEU A 34 8.76 9.15 7.26
N MET A 35 7.84 10.05 6.96
CA MET A 35 8.02 11.13 5.98
C MET A 35 8.30 12.45 6.69
N GLY A 36 9.30 13.18 6.20
CA GLY A 36 9.62 14.52 6.69
C GLY A 36 8.58 15.57 6.28
N GLY A 37 8.60 16.72 6.96
CA GLY A 37 7.68 17.83 6.74
C GLY A 37 7.84 18.88 7.83
N LYS A 38 6.91 19.85 7.92
CA LYS A 38 6.85 20.77 9.07
C LYS A 38 6.60 20.01 10.38
N THR A 39 5.80 18.97 10.29
CA THR A 39 5.59 17.92 11.29
C THR A 39 5.75 16.61 10.53
N ALA A 40 6.49 15.65 11.08
CA ALA A 40 6.70 14.37 10.40
C ALA A 40 5.38 13.58 10.33
N THR A 41 5.23 12.73 9.33
CA THR A 41 4.09 11.81 9.24
C THR A 41 4.60 10.38 9.25
N LEU A 42 4.18 9.59 10.23
CA LEU A 42 4.34 8.13 10.22
C LEU A 42 3.13 7.53 9.50
N GLN A 43 3.32 7.15 8.25
CA GLN A 43 2.29 6.49 7.45
C GLN A 43 2.44 4.98 7.54
N ILE A 44 1.34 4.32 7.90
CA ILE A 44 1.17 2.87 7.94
C ILE A 44 0.05 2.52 6.97
N MET A 45 0.36 1.67 6.01
CA MET A 45 -0.62 1.06 5.12
C MET A 45 -0.82 -0.39 5.53
N ALA A 46 -2.06 -0.77 5.80
CA ALA A 46 -2.44 -2.11 6.19
C ALA A 46 -3.69 -2.57 5.43
N GLU A 47 -3.90 -3.88 5.42
CA GLU A 47 -5.09 -4.49 4.82
C GLU A 47 -5.34 -5.88 5.40
N ARG A 48 -6.49 -6.45 5.07
CA ARG A 48 -6.76 -7.87 5.31
C ARG A 48 -5.95 -8.76 4.37
N PRO A 49 -5.69 -10.02 4.71
CA PRO A 49 -5.02 -10.97 3.81
C PRO A 49 -5.66 -11.10 2.43
N GLU A 50 -6.99 -10.96 2.35
CA GLU A 50 -7.77 -11.00 1.12
C GLU A 50 -7.87 -9.64 0.41
N GLY A 51 -7.23 -8.61 0.96
CA GLY A 51 -7.27 -7.23 0.50
C GLY A 51 -8.41 -6.40 1.11
N GLY A 52 -8.26 -5.08 0.99
CA GLY A 52 -9.23 -4.12 1.53
C GLY A 52 -9.12 -3.94 3.05
N ILE A 53 -9.71 -2.84 3.52
CA ILE A 53 -9.82 -2.48 4.94
C ILE A 53 -10.88 -1.38 5.06
N GLU A 54 -11.70 -1.44 6.10
CA GLU A 54 -12.68 -0.40 6.39
C GLU A 54 -12.09 0.73 7.23
N VAL A 55 -12.76 1.88 7.27
CA VAL A 55 -12.30 3.06 8.03
C VAL A 55 -12.22 2.78 9.52
N ASP A 56 -13.21 2.09 10.09
CA ASP A 56 -13.23 1.74 11.51
C ASP A 56 -12.03 0.84 11.88
N GLU A 57 -11.64 -0.05 10.96
CA GLU A 57 -10.50 -0.94 11.17
C GLU A 57 -9.17 -0.19 11.12
N CYS A 58 -9.06 0.82 10.25
CA CYS A 58 -7.92 1.75 10.29
C CYS A 58 -7.85 2.48 11.64
N ALA A 59 -8.99 2.85 12.22
CA ALA A 59 -9.05 3.50 13.53
C ALA A 59 -8.66 2.57 14.68
N ASP A 60 -9.09 1.30 14.63
CA ASP A 60 -8.69 0.27 15.58
C ASP A 60 -7.17 0.03 15.54
N ILE A 61 -6.60 -0.14 14.34
CA ILE A 61 -5.14 -0.29 14.14
C ILE A 61 -4.41 0.95 14.67
N SER A 62 -4.89 2.15 14.33
CA SER A 62 -4.30 3.40 14.80
C SER A 62 -4.22 3.48 16.32
N THR A 63 -5.30 3.09 17.01
CA THR A 63 -5.37 3.07 18.47
C THR A 63 -4.39 2.07 19.07
N ALA A 64 -4.35 0.84 18.56
CA ALA A 64 -3.47 -0.21 19.06
C ALA A 64 -1.99 0.12 18.83
N VAL A 65 -1.65 0.59 17.62
CA VAL A 65 -0.29 0.99 17.26
C VAL A 65 0.18 2.19 18.07
N SER A 66 -0.68 3.20 18.27
CA SER A 66 -0.34 4.37 19.10
C SER A 66 0.05 3.95 20.51
N ALA A 67 -0.70 3.04 21.13
CA ALA A 67 -0.40 2.58 22.49
C ALA A 67 0.97 1.89 22.60
N VAL A 68 1.38 1.12 21.58
CA VAL A 68 2.69 0.47 21.58
C VAL A 68 3.81 1.47 21.28
N LEU A 69 3.59 2.41 20.36
CA LEU A 69 4.56 3.46 20.06
C LEU A 69 4.79 4.40 21.26
N ASP A 70 3.77 4.65 22.09
CA ASP A 70 3.92 5.42 23.34
C ASP A 70 4.81 4.72 24.38
N VAL A 71 4.87 3.38 24.35
CA VAL A 71 5.71 2.58 25.26
C VAL A 71 7.13 2.45 24.76
N GLU A 72 7.30 2.11 23.47
CA GLU A 72 8.61 1.90 22.85
C GLU A 72 9.34 3.21 22.48
N ASP A 73 8.58 4.30 22.32
CA ASP A 73 9.00 5.66 21.98
C ASP A 73 10.18 5.76 20.99
N PRO A 74 10.06 5.17 19.78
CA PRO A 74 11.17 5.12 18.82
C PRO A 74 11.42 6.44 18.08
N ILE A 75 10.49 7.40 18.13
CA ILE A 75 10.53 8.67 17.38
C ILE A 75 10.55 9.83 18.38
N ILE A 76 11.66 10.55 18.44
CA ILE A 76 11.89 11.62 19.43
C ILE A 76 11.07 12.89 19.11
N ASP A 77 10.91 13.21 17.83
CA ASP A 77 10.25 14.43 17.37
C ASP A 77 8.74 14.22 17.20
N ALA A 78 7.97 15.31 17.33
CA ALA A 78 6.53 15.26 17.11
C ALA A 78 6.19 14.80 15.68
N TYR A 79 5.22 13.89 15.58
CA TYR A 79 4.73 13.33 14.33
C TYR A 79 3.22 13.15 14.33
N THR A 80 2.65 13.01 13.13
CA THR A 80 1.27 12.59 12.90
C THR A 80 1.27 11.11 12.54
N LEU A 81 0.46 10.30 13.23
CA LEU A 81 0.20 8.91 12.84
C LEU A 81 -0.92 8.87 11.78
N GLU A 82 -0.66 8.23 10.65
CA GLU A 82 -1.63 8.00 9.58
C GLU A 82 -1.74 6.51 9.31
N VAL A 83 -2.93 5.93 9.50
CA VAL A 83 -3.24 4.54 9.15
C VAL A 83 -4.26 4.51 8.03
N SER A 84 -3.97 3.78 6.95
CA SER A 84 -4.83 3.71 5.77
C SER A 84 -4.72 2.38 5.04
N SER A 85 -5.65 2.16 4.11
CA SER A 85 -5.49 1.17 3.04
C SER A 85 -4.45 1.63 2.01
N PRO A 86 -3.81 0.72 1.25
CA PRO A 86 -2.92 1.10 0.15
C PRO A 86 -3.63 1.76 -1.05
N GLY A 87 -4.95 1.61 -1.18
CA GLY A 87 -5.74 2.20 -2.27
C GLY A 87 -5.39 1.67 -3.67
N ILE A 88 -5.69 2.46 -4.71
CA ILE A 88 -5.53 2.06 -6.13
C ILE A 88 -4.12 2.30 -6.69
N ASP A 89 -3.40 3.33 -6.22
CA ASP A 89 -1.96 3.54 -6.50
C ASP A 89 -1.12 2.68 -5.54
N ARG A 90 -1.48 1.39 -5.48
CA ARG A 90 -1.03 0.43 -4.48
C ARG A 90 0.47 0.18 -4.60
N PRO A 91 1.26 0.32 -3.52
CA PRO A 91 2.63 -0.18 -3.49
C PRO A 91 2.63 -1.72 -3.43
N LEU A 92 3.53 -2.35 -4.19
CA LEU A 92 3.76 -3.79 -4.15
C LEU A 92 5.02 -4.06 -3.35
N THR A 93 4.87 -4.56 -2.13
CA THR A 93 5.96 -4.61 -1.14
C THR A 93 6.29 -6.01 -0.67
N ARG A 94 5.49 -7.00 -1.07
CA ARG A 94 5.58 -8.42 -0.73
C ARG A 94 5.46 -9.23 -2.02
N LEU A 95 6.08 -10.41 -2.09
CA LEU A 95 5.97 -11.29 -3.27
C LEU A 95 4.52 -11.60 -3.65
N LYS A 96 3.67 -11.89 -2.67
CA LYS A 96 2.24 -12.14 -2.88
C LYS A 96 1.47 -10.97 -3.49
N ASP A 97 1.97 -9.73 -3.33
CA ASP A 97 1.34 -8.59 -3.99
C ASP A 97 1.49 -8.75 -5.51
N PHE A 98 2.62 -9.24 -6.00
CA PHE A 98 2.80 -9.51 -7.43
C PHE A 98 1.95 -10.68 -7.90
N GLU A 99 1.80 -11.74 -7.10
CA GLU A 99 0.89 -12.85 -7.40
C GLU A 99 -0.56 -12.39 -7.51
N THR A 100 -1.01 -11.55 -6.56
CA THR A 100 -2.39 -11.04 -6.50
C THR A 100 -2.72 -10.15 -7.68
N PHE A 101 -1.73 -9.39 -8.17
CA PHE A 101 -1.88 -8.42 -9.25
C PHE A 101 -1.25 -8.89 -10.57
N GLU A 102 -1.14 -10.21 -10.78
CA GLU A 102 -0.81 -10.78 -12.08
C GLU A 102 -1.78 -10.26 -13.16
N GLY A 103 -1.25 -9.94 -14.34
CA GLY A 103 -2.00 -9.36 -15.45
C GLY A 103 -2.18 -7.84 -15.37
N TYR A 104 -1.82 -7.18 -14.27
CA TYR A 104 -1.84 -5.71 -14.17
C TYR A 104 -0.49 -5.08 -14.48
N GLU A 105 -0.55 -3.85 -14.99
CA GLU A 105 0.64 -3.06 -15.28
C GLU A 105 1.25 -2.51 -13.99
N VAL A 106 2.57 -2.66 -13.86
CA VAL A 106 3.37 -2.19 -12.72
C VAL A 106 4.51 -1.31 -13.17
N LYS A 107 4.94 -0.45 -12.25
CA LYS A 107 6.21 0.26 -12.34
C LYS A 107 7.11 -0.23 -11.21
N ILE A 108 8.30 -0.69 -11.58
CA ILE A 108 9.33 -1.17 -10.66
C ILE A 108 10.58 -0.27 -10.79
N GLU A 109 11.17 0.09 -9.67
CA GLU A 109 12.50 0.70 -9.59
C GLU A 109 13.45 -0.26 -8.87
N THR A 110 14.63 -0.48 -9.43
CA THR A 110 15.67 -1.37 -8.88
C THR A 110 16.75 -0.55 -8.18
N ALA A 111 17.34 -1.10 -7.12
CA ALA A 111 18.35 -0.42 -6.32
C ALA A 111 19.61 -0.13 -7.16
N GLU A 112 20.02 -1.10 -7.95
CA GLU A 112 21.16 -1.03 -8.87
C GLU A 112 20.74 -0.99 -10.33
N MET A 113 21.66 -0.62 -11.21
CA MET A 113 21.42 -0.61 -12.65
C MET A 113 21.44 -2.03 -13.20
N ILE A 114 20.38 -2.40 -13.93
CA ILE A 114 20.24 -3.69 -14.62
C ILE A 114 20.03 -3.35 -16.10
N ASP A 115 20.88 -3.90 -16.96
CA ASP A 115 20.85 -3.66 -18.41
C ASP A 115 20.76 -2.17 -18.80
N GLY A 116 21.51 -1.32 -18.10
CA GLY A 116 21.59 0.11 -18.38
C GLY A 116 20.42 0.95 -17.86
N ARG A 117 19.43 0.35 -17.18
CA ARG A 117 18.28 1.06 -16.59
C ARG A 117 18.01 0.66 -15.15
N LYS A 118 17.29 1.52 -14.42
CA LYS A 118 16.77 1.23 -13.06
C LYS A 118 15.26 1.09 -13.02
N ARG A 119 14.56 1.62 -14.03
CA ARG A 119 13.11 1.72 -14.07
C ARG A 119 12.57 0.73 -15.08
N TRP A 120 11.61 -0.06 -14.64
CA TRP A 120 10.93 -1.09 -15.40
C TRP A 120 9.45 -0.79 -15.36
N ARG A 121 8.79 -0.97 -16.50
CA ARG A 121 7.34 -0.83 -16.64
C ARG A 121 6.87 -1.97 -17.54
N GLY A 122 5.87 -2.70 -17.09
CA GLY A 122 5.39 -3.90 -17.77
C GLY A 122 4.21 -4.52 -17.03
N VAL A 123 3.68 -5.60 -17.59
CA VAL A 123 2.58 -6.36 -17.00
C VAL A 123 3.16 -7.49 -16.16
N VAL A 124 2.65 -7.69 -14.94
CA VAL A 124 3.09 -8.80 -14.09
C VAL A 124 2.67 -10.12 -14.74
N ALA A 125 3.63 -11.00 -14.98
CA ALA A 125 3.44 -12.31 -15.58
C ALA A 125 3.48 -13.46 -14.56
N GLY A 126 3.63 -13.12 -13.27
CA GLY A 126 3.66 -14.05 -12.14
C GLY A 126 4.92 -13.90 -11.28
N VAL A 127 5.10 -14.85 -10.36
CA VAL A 127 6.26 -14.96 -9.49
C VAL A 127 6.83 -16.38 -9.62
N GLU A 128 8.14 -16.51 -9.78
CA GLU A 128 8.84 -17.80 -9.80
C GLU A 128 9.97 -17.79 -8.77
N GLY A 129 9.79 -18.52 -7.67
CA GLY A 129 10.71 -18.47 -6.53
C GLY A 129 10.77 -17.06 -5.94
N ASP A 130 11.94 -16.44 -6.01
CA ASP A 130 12.18 -15.07 -5.56
C ASP A 130 12.19 -14.05 -6.71
N GLU A 131 11.79 -14.44 -7.93
CA GLU A 131 11.75 -13.56 -9.10
C GLU A 131 10.33 -13.08 -9.41
N VAL A 132 10.19 -11.78 -9.65
CA VAL A 132 9.00 -11.17 -10.23
C VAL A 132 9.14 -11.21 -11.75
N LEU A 133 8.20 -11.86 -12.43
CA LEU A 133 8.18 -11.94 -13.88
C LEU A 133 7.38 -10.76 -14.47
N LEU A 134 7.95 -10.08 -15.47
CA LEU A 134 7.32 -8.97 -16.16
C LEU A 134 7.31 -9.19 -17.67
N ASN A 135 6.15 -9.01 -18.30
CA ASN A 135 6.05 -8.83 -19.74
C ASN A 135 6.31 -7.36 -20.07
N ILE A 136 7.36 -7.11 -20.86
CA ILE A 136 7.75 -5.78 -21.33
C ILE A 136 7.79 -5.75 -22.86
N GLU A 137 7.44 -4.62 -23.44
CA GLU A 137 7.58 -4.37 -24.88
C GLU A 137 8.92 -3.67 -25.13
N GLU A 138 9.82 -4.32 -25.87
CA GLU A 138 11.11 -3.75 -26.23
C GLU A 138 11.40 -4.02 -27.71
N GLY A 139 11.69 -2.97 -28.48
CA GLY A 139 11.92 -3.11 -29.92
C GLY A 139 10.69 -3.55 -30.73
N GLY A 140 9.48 -3.48 -30.16
CA GLY A 140 8.24 -3.91 -30.80
C GLY A 140 7.92 -5.41 -30.63
N GLU A 141 8.68 -6.11 -29.78
CA GLU A 141 8.42 -7.49 -29.40
C GLU A 141 8.13 -7.57 -27.90
N GLU A 142 7.18 -8.44 -27.53
CA GLU A 142 6.90 -8.74 -26.12
C GLU A 142 7.90 -9.79 -25.63
N GLN A 143 8.54 -9.50 -24.49
CA GLN A 143 9.45 -10.42 -23.82
C GLN A 143 9.11 -10.50 -22.32
N THR A 144 9.28 -11.69 -21.75
CA THR A 144 9.18 -11.91 -20.31
C THR A 144 10.57 -11.85 -19.70
N ILE A 145 10.74 -10.99 -18.69
CA ILE A 145 11.97 -10.87 -17.91
C ILE A 145 11.71 -11.26 -16.45
N GLY A 146 12.73 -11.77 -15.77
CA GLY A 146 12.73 -11.98 -14.32
C GLY A 146 13.55 -10.91 -13.61
N LEU A 147 12.99 -10.32 -12.56
CA LEU A 147 13.71 -9.44 -11.63
C LEU A 147 13.69 -10.08 -10.25
N GLN A 148 14.87 -10.32 -9.66
CA GLN A 148 14.93 -10.79 -8.28
C GLN A 148 14.29 -9.75 -7.36
N PHE A 149 13.42 -10.22 -6.47
CA PHE A 149 12.64 -9.37 -5.58
C PHE A 149 13.54 -8.51 -4.67
N ASP A 150 14.69 -9.02 -4.25
CA ASP A 150 15.63 -8.29 -3.41
C ASP A 150 16.37 -7.13 -4.13
N TRP A 151 16.33 -7.11 -5.47
CA TRP A 151 16.84 -6.01 -6.29
C TRP A 151 15.89 -4.82 -6.32
N LEU A 152 14.59 -5.03 -6.04
CA LEU A 152 13.59 -3.98 -6.10
C LEU A 152 13.80 -2.98 -4.96
N SER A 153 13.82 -1.71 -5.33
CA SER A 153 13.85 -0.56 -4.42
C SER A 153 12.50 0.13 -4.29
N ASP A 154 11.61 -0.05 -5.27
CA ASP A 154 10.24 0.45 -5.25
C ASP A 154 9.41 -0.35 -6.26
N ALA A 155 8.13 -0.56 -5.97
CA ALA A 155 7.20 -1.12 -6.93
C ALA A 155 5.77 -0.68 -6.60
N LYS A 156 4.98 -0.43 -7.64
CA LYS A 156 3.58 -0.06 -7.51
C LYS A 156 2.77 -0.37 -8.76
N LEU A 157 1.47 -0.50 -8.59
CA LEU A 157 0.52 -0.56 -9.71
C LEU A 157 0.57 0.73 -10.52
N VAL A 158 0.38 0.60 -11.83
CA VAL A 158 0.10 1.74 -12.70
C VAL A 158 -1.41 1.91 -12.77
N LEU A 159 -1.86 3.15 -12.56
CA LEU A 159 -3.27 3.52 -12.62
C LEU A 159 -3.78 3.51 -14.07
N THR A 160 -4.09 2.34 -14.60
CA THR A 160 -4.70 2.15 -15.93
C THR A 160 -6.22 2.17 -15.86
N ASP A 161 -6.88 2.46 -16.99
CA ASP A 161 -8.35 2.46 -17.06
C ASP A 161 -8.96 1.10 -16.72
N ASP A 162 -8.29 0.01 -17.09
CA ASP A 162 -8.74 -1.35 -16.77
C ASP A 162 -8.59 -1.64 -15.27
N LEU A 163 -7.49 -1.22 -14.64
CA LEU A 163 -7.33 -1.32 -13.19
C LEU A 163 -8.42 -0.52 -12.46
N ILE A 164 -8.67 0.73 -12.87
CA ILE A 164 -9.75 1.56 -12.29
C ILE A 164 -11.09 0.85 -12.40
N ARG A 165 -11.40 0.33 -13.60
CA ARG A 165 -12.68 -0.34 -13.86
C ARG A 165 -12.87 -1.55 -12.95
N ASP A 166 -11.84 -2.39 -12.82
CA ASP A 166 -11.96 -3.63 -12.06
C ASP A 166 -11.97 -3.38 -10.54
N MET A 167 -11.20 -2.40 -10.06
CA MET A 167 -11.24 -1.97 -8.66
C MET A 167 -12.61 -1.36 -8.27
N LEU A 168 -13.20 -0.54 -9.14
CA LEU A 168 -14.54 0.01 -8.90
C LEU A 168 -15.62 -1.07 -8.93
N ARG A 169 -15.48 -2.09 -9.77
CA ARG A 169 -16.39 -3.24 -9.81
C ARG A 169 -16.30 -4.07 -8.54
N ALA A 170 -15.08 -4.37 -8.08
CA ALA A 170 -14.85 -5.11 -6.84
C ALA A 170 -15.45 -4.37 -5.64
N ARG A 171 -15.23 -3.06 -5.53
CA ARG A 171 -15.81 -2.25 -4.45
C ARG A 171 -17.33 -2.21 -4.49
N LYS A 172 -17.94 -2.13 -5.67
CA LYS A 172 -19.41 -2.14 -5.81
C LYS A 172 -20.04 -3.49 -5.44
N ALA A 173 -19.29 -4.58 -5.58
CA ALA A 173 -19.74 -5.91 -5.16
C ALA A 173 -19.71 -6.11 -3.63
N GLN A 174 -19.00 -5.23 -2.91
CA GLN A 174 -18.98 -5.22 -1.44
C GLN A 174 -20.27 -4.57 -0.93
N GLU A 175 -21.13 -5.34 -0.25
CA GLU A 175 -22.36 -4.82 0.34
C GLU A 175 -22.02 -3.84 1.47
N VAL A 176 -22.56 -2.62 1.37
CA VAL A 176 -22.47 -1.63 2.44
C VAL A 176 -23.64 -1.83 3.36
N ASP A 177 -23.37 -2.09 4.64
CA ASP A 177 -24.41 -2.18 5.66
C ASP A 177 -24.94 -0.77 5.98
N GLU A 178 -26.03 -0.39 5.31
CA GLU A 178 -26.68 0.92 5.46
C GLU A 178 -27.11 1.21 6.90
N THR A 179 -27.23 0.20 7.76
CA THR A 179 -27.62 0.39 9.17
C THR A 179 -26.50 0.95 10.05
N LYS A 180 -25.27 1.00 9.53
CA LYS A 180 -24.09 1.55 10.22
C LYS A 180 -23.84 3.03 9.92
N PHE A 181 -24.66 3.65 9.07
CA PHE A 181 -24.50 5.04 8.69
C PHE A 181 -25.63 5.87 9.30
N ASP A 182 -25.29 7.04 9.81
CA ASP A 182 -26.28 8.00 10.29
C ASP A 182 -27.07 8.58 9.09
N ASP A 183 -28.35 8.86 9.32
CA ASP A 183 -29.20 9.53 8.34
C ASP A 183 -28.62 10.92 8.00
N ILE A 184 -28.56 11.23 6.69
CA ILE A 184 -28.07 12.54 6.23
C ILE A 184 -29.14 13.59 6.53
N GLU A 185 -28.96 14.37 7.60
CA GLU A 185 -29.74 15.58 7.85
C GLU A 185 -29.21 16.72 6.96
N ALA A 186 -29.93 17.03 5.89
CA ALA A 186 -29.66 18.21 5.07
C ALA A 186 -30.30 19.44 5.75
N ASP A 187 -29.47 20.38 6.19
CA ASP A 187 -29.92 21.68 6.69
C ASP A 187 -30.43 22.51 5.50
N ASP A 188 -31.75 22.60 5.32
CA ASP A 188 -32.42 23.42 4.31
C ASP A 188 -32.31 24.92 4.65
N ALA A 189 -31.09 25.44 4.75
CA ALA A 189 -30.82 26.86 4.94
C ALA A 189 -30.80 27.61 3.60
N ALA A 190 -31.91 27.58 2.86
CA ALA A 190 -32.09 28.39 1.65
C ALA A 190 -33.56 28.81 1.45
N ALA A 191 -34.07 29.73 2.26
CA ALA A 191 -35.11 30.69 1.87
C ALA A 191 -35.38 31.72 2.98
N GLN A 192 -34.60 32.80 3.01
CA GLN A 192 -35.03 34.09 3.54
C GLN A 192 -34.07 35.17 3.01
N GLU A 193 -34.23 35.50 1.73
CA GLU A 193 -33.91 36.83 1.23
C GLU A 193 -35.19 37.67 1.38
N ASP A 194 -35.18 38.64 2.29
CA ASP A 194 -36.11 39.78 2.34
C ASP A 194 -35.39 41.03 1.81
#